data_AF-A0A6C1E434-F1
#
_entry.id   AF-A0A6C1E434-F1
#
_cell.length_a   1.000
_cell.length_b   1.000
_cell.length_c   1.000
_cell.angle_alpha   90.00
_cell.angle_beta   90.00
_cell.angle_gamma   90.00
#
_symmetry.space_group_name_H-M   'P 1'
#
loop_
_entity.id
_entity.type
_entity.pdbx_description
1 polymer ?
#
loop_
_entity_poly.entity_id
_entity_poly.type
_entity_poly.pdbx_seq_one_letter_code
_entity_poly.pdbx_strand_id
1 'polypeptide(L)'
;MANITFKNGDLARRAVERFNGSPIDGGRSRLRLNLIVDPNQRPSRSLADRIKAMPQKSGNAPRPVKRGPNRKAAMVKTQNKQKRERPAKKSLEDLDKEMADYFEKK
;
A
#
# COMPACT_ATOMS: atom_id res chain seq x y z
N MET A 1 -8.39 32.39 -4.45
CA MET A 1 -8.60 30.98 -4.07
C MET A 1 -8.10 30.12 -5.23
N ALA A 2 -7.32 29.07 -4.96
CA ALA A 2 -6.75 28.20 -5.99
C ALA A 2 -7.23 26.76 -5.77
N ASN A 3 -7.58 26.08 -6.87
CA ASN A 3 -8.09 24.71 -6.82
C ASN A 3 -7.05 23.77 -7.43
N ILE A 4 -6.73 22.68 -6.72
CA ILE A 4 -5.79 21.66 -7.18
C ILE A 4 -6.52 20.32 -7.20
N THR A 5 -6.52 19.66 -8.35
CA THR A 5 -7.15 18.34 -8.52
C THR A 5 -6.07 17.26 -8.50
N PHE A 6 -6.19 16.30 -7.60
CA PHE A 6 -5.27 15.18 -7.48
C PHE A 6 -5.75 13.99 -8.32
N LYS A 7 -4.80 13.18 -8.80
CA LYS A 7 -5.10 11.93 -9.52
C LYS A 7 -5.80 10.89 -8.63
N ASN A 8 -5.54 10.89 -7.33
CA ASN A 8 -6.14 9.98 -6.36
C ASN A 8 -6.36 10.67 -5.00
N GLY A 9 -7.23 10.09 -4.18
CA GLY A 9 -7.54 10.60 -2.84
C GLY A 9 -6.38 10.50 -1.86
N ASP A 10 -5.51 9.50 -2.00
CA ASP A 10 -4.38 9.31 -1.08
C ASP A 10 -3.33 10.43 -1.19
N LEU A 11 -3.02 10.89 -2.41
CA LEU A 11 -2.11 12.02 -2.60
C LEU A 11 -2.73 13.31 -2.06
N ALA A 12 -4.04 13.50 -2.27
CA ALA A 12 -4.75 14.66 -1.74
C ALA A 12 -4.69 14.69 -0.20
N ARG A 13 -4.97 13.56 0.46
CA ARG A 13 -4.87 13.41 1.93
C ARG A 13 -3.47 13.73 2.44
N ARG A 14 -2.43 13.14 1.82
CA ARG A 14 -1.03 13.39 2.19
C ARG A 14 -0.62 14.85 2.00
N ALA A 15 -1.14 15.51 0.96
CA ALA A 15 -0.85 16.91 0.72
C ALA A 15 -1.46 17.81 1.82
N VAL A 16 -2.71 17.55 2.20
CA VAL A 16 -3.34 18.30 3.31
C VAL A 16 -2.62 18.04 4.62
N GLU A 17 -2.32 16.79 4.95
CA GLU A 17 -1.61 16.43 6.19
C GLU A 17 -0.25 17.12 6.30
N ARG A 18 0.50 17.21 5.19
CA ARG A 18 1.85 17.79 5.20
C ARG A 18 1.87 19.30 5.09
N PHE A 19 1.02 19.88 4.24
CA PHE A 19 1.16 21.28 3.84
C PHE A 19 0.15 22.20 4.50
N ASN A 20 -0.90 21.68 5.14
CA ASN A 20 -1.82 22.53 5.88
C ASN A 20 -1.09 23.15 7.08
N GLY A 21 -1.18 24.48 7.22
CA GLY A 21 -0.45 25.24 8.22
C GLY A 21 1.03 25.50 7.90
N SER A 22 1.55 25.00 6.76
CA SER A 22 2.94 25.26 6.38
C SER A 22 3.19 26.74 6.11
N PRO A 23 4.35 27.29 6.52
CA PRO A 23 4.71 28.67 6.25
C PRO A 23 4.92 28.90 4.74
N ILE A 24 4.40 30.02 4.23
CA ILE A 24 4.60 30.50 2.87
C ILE A 24 5.06 31.96 2.89
N ASP A 25 5.49 32.46 1.73
CA ASP A 25 5.98 33.84 1.55
C ASP A 25 7.10 34.21 2.55
N GLY A 26 8.03 33.28 2.77
CA GLY A 26 9.11 33.44 3.74
C GLY A 26 8.64 33.39 5.20
N GLY A 27 7.47 32.81 5.49
CA GLY A 27 6.90 32.70 6.83
C GLY A 27 5.93 33.80 7.22
N ARG A 28 5.62 34.74 6.31
CA ARG A 28 4.65 35.82 6.54
C ARG A 28 3.22 35.30 6.74
N SER A 29 2.88 34.17 6.13
CA SER A 29 1.57 33.57 6.28
C SER A 29 1.66 32.03 6.30
N ARG A 30 0.55 31.37 6.65
CA ARG A 30 0.44 29.90 6.69
C ARG A 30 -0.61 29.45 5.68
N LEU A 31 -0.30 28.37 4.96
CA LEU A 31 -1.26 27.72 4.07
C LEU A 31 -2.47 27.21 4.84
N ARG A 32 -3.66 27.40 4.25
CA ARG A 32 -4.90 26.78 4.71
C ARG A 32 -5.46 25.95 3.57
N LEU A 33 -5.48 24.63 3.76
CA LEU A 33 -5.90 23.68 2.74
C LEU A 33 -7.23 23.05 3.14
N ASN A 34 -8.17 22.99 2.20
CA ASN A 34 -9.45 22.30 2.35
C ASN A 34 -9.50 21.11 1.38
N LEU A 35 -9.87 19.93 1.88
CA LEU A 35 -10.09 18.75 1.04
C LEU A 35 -11.57 18.65 0.67
N ILE A 36 -11.88 18.75 -0.61
CA ILE A 36 -13.22 18.52 -1.14
C ILE A 36 -13.22 17.15 -1.82
N VAL A 37 -14.12 16.26 -1.41
CA VAL A 37 -14.31 14.94 -2.01
C VAL A 37 -15.68 14.93 -2.67
N ASP A 38 -15.71 14.77 -3.99
CA ASP A 38 -16.95 14.59 -4.73
C ASP A 38 -17.30 13.10 -4.80
N PRO A 39 -18.37 12.64 -4.11
CA PRO A 39 -18.77 11.23 -4.12
C PRO A 39 -19.31 10.78 -5.49
N ASN A 40 -19.77 11.72 -6.32
CA ASN A 40 -20.35 11.42 -7.64
C ASN A 40 -19.31 11.46 -8.76
N GLN A 41 -18.05 11.79 -8.44
CA GLN A 41 -17.00 11.87 -9.43
C GLN A 41 -16.71 10.48 -10.00
N ARG A 42 -17.02 10.31 -11.29
CA ARG A 42 -16.74 9.05 -11.99
C ARG A 42 -15.23 8.83 -12.05
N PRO A 43 -14.74 7.63 -11.73
CA PRO A 43 -13.32 7.32 -11.85
C PRO A 43 -12.88 7.48 -13.31
N SER A 44 -11.71 8.08 -13.52
CA SER A 44 -11.15 8.32 -14.86
C SER A 44 -10.81 7.06 -15.65
N ARG A 45 -10.79 5.90 -14.98
CA ARG A 45 -10.56 4.57 -15.57
C ARG A 45 -11.78 3.69 -15.35
N SER A 46 -12.06 2.86 -16.35
CA SER A 46 -13.12 1.86 -16.27
C SER A 46 -12.86 0.87 -15.13
N LEU A 47 -13.91 0.15 -14.70
CA LEU A 47 -13.75 -0.93 -13.72
C LEU A 47 -12.80 -2.02 -14.27
N ALA A 48 -12.97 -2.39 -15.54
CA ALA A 48 -12.15 -3.39 -16.23
C ALA A 48 -10.64 -3.06 -16.16
N ASP A 49 -10.27 -1.79 -16.40
CA ASP A 49 -8.87 -1.36 -16.34
C ASP A 49 -8.29 -1.39 -14.92
N ARG A 50 -9.14 -1.22 -13.89
CA ARG A 50 -8.72 -1.21 -12.48
C ARG A 50 -8.56 -2.62 -11.91
N ILE A 51 -9.40 -3.56 -12.34
CA ILE A 51 -9.34 -4.96 -11.89
C ILE A 51 -8.35 -5.80 -12.72
N LYS A 52 -7.87 -5.28 -13.85
CA LYS A 52 -6.86 -5.96 -14.67
C LYS A 52 -5.66 -6.30 -13.80
N ALA A 53 -5.33 -7.59 -13.73
CA ALA A 53 -4.18 -8.08 -12.98
C ALA A 53 -2.93 -7.31 -13.42
N MET A 54 -2.29 -6.59 -12.49
CA MET A 54 -1.02 -5.95 -12.78
C MET A 54 0.00 -7.05 -13.10
N PRO A 55 0.81 -6.89 -14.16
CA PRO A 55 1.86 -7.84 -14.44
C PRO A 55 2.75 -7.94 -13.20
N GLN A 56 2.82 -9.15 -12.64
CA GLN A 56 3.76 -9.47 -11.56
C GLN A 56 5.15 -9.16 -12.12
N LYS A 57 5.82 -8.13 -11.59
CA LYS A 57 7.23 -7.90 -11.91
C LYS A 57 8.03 -9.07 -11.34
N SER A 58 8.24 -10.11 -12.14
CA SER A 58 9.29 -11.10 -11.94
C SER A 58 10.62 -10.38 -12.13
N GLY A 59 11.15 -9.80 -11.05
CA GLY A 59 12.31 -8.92 -11.18
C GLY A 59 12.88 -8.51 -9.85
N ASN A 60 13.04 -9.47 -8.93
CA ASN A 60 13.97 -9.31 -7.82
C ASN A 60 15.40 -9.54 -8.35
N ALA A 61 15.82 -8.74 -9.35
CA ALA A 61 17.22 -8.66 -9.72
C ALA A 61 17.93 -7.94 -8.57
N PRO A 62 18.94 -8.55 -7.93
CA PRO A 62 19.68 -7.89 -6.87
C PRO A 62 20.35 -6.64 -7.45
N ARG A 63 19.89 -5.46 -7.02
CA ARG A 63 20.61 -4.21 -7.30
C ARG A 63 22.00 -4.34 -6.68
N PRO A 64 23.10 -4.02 -7.40
CA PRO A 64 24.41 -4.00 -6.80
C PRO A 64 24.43 -2.95 -5.69
N VAL A 65 24.52 -3.42 -4.45
CA VAL A 65 24.72 -2.57 -3.28
C VAL A 65 26.11 -1.95 -3.44
N LYS A 66 26.18 -0.67 -3.83
CA LYS A 66 27.42 0.11 -3.67
C LYS A 66 27.78 0.07 -2.20
N ARG A 67 28.86 -0.65 -1.87
CA ARG A 67 29.37 -0.82 -0.52
C ARG A 67 29.94 0.51 -0.06
N GLY A 68 29.17 1.26 0.73
CA GLY A 68 29.71 2.36 1.54
C GLY A 68 30.59 1.82 2.67
N PRO A 69 31.51 2.62 3.25
CA PRO A 69 32.62 2.13 4.06
C PRO A 69 32.28 1.51 5.42
N ASN A 70 31.01 1.45 5.85
CA ASN A 70 30.64 0.98 7.19
C ASN A 70 30.14 -0.47 7.22
N ARG A 71 31.05 -1.42 7.03
CA ARG A 71 30.81 -2.86 7.25
C ARG A 71 31.47 -3.40 8.52
N LYS A 72 31.19 -2.78 9.68
CA LYS A 72 31.50 -3.40 10.98
C LYS A 72 30.33 -3.40 11.99
N ALA A 73 29.17 -2.81 11.66
CA ALA A 73 28.03 -2.75 12.57
C ALA A 73 26.85 -3.68 12.23
N ALA A 74 26.90 -4.43 11.13
CA ALA A 74 25.74 -5.20 10.64
C ALA A 74 25.87 -6.73 10.75
N MET A 75 26.89 -7.25 11.45
CA MET A 75 27.18 -8.70 11.51
C MET A 75 26.76 -9.38 12.83
N VAL A 76 25.90 -8.75 13.63
CA VAL A 76 25.48 -9.28 14.95
C VAL A 76 23.98 -9.57 15.06
N LYS A 77 23.18 -9.36 14.00
CA LYS A 77 21.71 -9.58 14.10
C LYS A 77 21.14 -10.58 13.11
N THR A 78 21.90 -11.63 12.79
CA THR A 78 21.41 -12.83 12.10
C THR A 78 21.48 -14.03 13.03
N GLN A 79 20.71 -14.00 14.11
CA GLN A 79 20.37 -15.21 14.86
C GLN A 79 18.86 -15.21 15.15
N ASN A 80 18.25 -16.37 14.85
CA ASN A 80 16.87 -16.74 15.12
C ASN A 80 15.74 -15.94 14.45
N LYS A 81 15.41 -16.34 13.23
CA LYS A 81 14.00 -16.47 12.84
C LYS A 81 13.68 -17.95 12.71
N GLN A 82 13.19 -18.53 13.80
CA GLN A 82 12.55 -19.84 13.81
C GLN A 82 11.47 -19.85 12.72
N LYS A 83 11.58 -20.80 11.77
CA LYS A 83 10.54 -21.04 10.78
C LYS A 83 9.29 -21.47 11.54
N ARG A 84 8.26 -20.63 11.55
CA ARG A 84 6.91 -21.07 11.93
C ARG A 84 6.46 -22.07 10.88
N GLU A 85 6.16 -23.28 11.32
CA GLU A 85 5.52 -24.31 10.50
C GLU A 85 4.21 -23.73 9.96
N ARG A 86 4.11 -23.69 8.63
CA ARG A 86 2.89 -23.21 7.98
C ARG A 86 1.83 -24.30 8.17
N PRO A 87 0.58 -23.94 8.50
CA PRO A 87 -0.48 -24.93 8.56
C PRO A 87 -0.58 -25.65 7.21
N ALA A 88 -0.75 -26.97 7.27
CA ALA A 88 -0.89 -27.80 6.09
C ALA A 88 -2.01 -27.26 5.19
N LYS A 89 -1.77 -27.25 3.88
CA LYS A 89 -2.80 -26.86 2.91
C LYS A 89 -3.90 -27.91 2.98
N LYS A 90 -5.15 -27.48 3.20
CA LYS A 90 -6.32 -28.36 3.14
C LYS A 90 -6.39 -28.99 1.75
N SER A 91 -6.75 -30.27 1.70
CA SER A 91 -7.00 -30.98 0.44
C SER A 91 -8.30 -30.49 -0.21
N LEU A 92 -8.54 -30.85 -1.47
CA LEU A 92 -9.75 -30.41 -2.18
C LEU A 92 -10.99 -31.07 -1.54
N GLU A 93 -10.85 -32.34 -1.16
CA GLU A 93 -11.86 -33.15 -0.50
C GLU A 93 -12.24 -32.59 0.89
N ASP A 94 -11.27 -32.07 1.65
CA ASP A 94 -11.53 -31.45 2.96
C ASP A 94 -12.34 -30.15 2.82
N LEU A 95 -12.09 -29.38 1.75
CA LEU A 95 -12.82 -28.14 1.49
C LEU A 95 -14.27 -28.43 1.08
N ASP A 96 -14.48 -29.45 0.26
CA ASP A 96 -15.83 -29.86 -0.17
C ASP A 96 -16.65 -30.37 1.02
N LYS A 97 -16.02 -31.10 1.94
CA LYS A 97 -16.65 -31.56 3.18
C LYS A 97 -17.04 -30.40 4.09
N GLU A 98 -16.16 -29.43 4.29
CA GLU A 98 -16.45 -28.24 5.10
C GLU A 98 -17.60 -27.40 4.50
N MET A 99 -17.70 -27.35 3.18
CA MET A 99 -18.81 -26.68 2.50
C MET A 99 -20.13 -27.42 2.71
N ALA A 100 -20.14 -28.75 2.58
CA ALA A 100 -21.34 -29.55 2.84
C ALA A 100 -21.86 -29.33 4.28
N ASP A 101 -20.96 -29.41 5.27
CA ASP A 101 -21.30 -29.20 6.68
C ASP A 101 -21.84 -27.77 6.96
N TYR A 102 -21.37 -26.76 6.21
CA TYR A 102 -21.85 -25.37 6.34
C TYR A 102 -23.29 -25.20 5.82
N PHE A 103 -23.65 -25.88 4.73
CA PHE A 103 -24.98 -25.79 4.13
C PHE A 103 -26.01 -26.64 4.84
N GLU A 104 -25.61 -27.77 5.42
CA GLU A 104 -26.51 -28.65 6.19
C GLU A 104 -26.82 -28.10 7.59
N LYS A 105 -26.00 -27.21 8.14
CA LYS A 105 -26.21 -26.61 9.47
C LYS A 105 -27.22 -25.44 9.48
N LYS A 106 -28.20 -25.47 8.58
CA LYS A 106 -29.28 -24.48 8.48
C LYS A 106 -30.63 -25.12 8.69
#